data_AF-A0AB37KDJ7-F1
#
_entry.id   AF-A0AB37KDJ7-F1
#
_cell.length_a   1.000
_cell.length_b   1.000
_cell.length_c   1.000
_cell.angle_alpha   90.00
_cell.angle_beta   90.00
_cell.angle_gamma   90.00
#
_symmetry.space_group_name_H-M   'P 1'
#
loop_
_entity.id
_entity.type
_entity.pdbx_description
1 polymer ?
#
loop_
_entity_poly.entity_id
_entity_poly.type
_entity_poly.pdbx_seq_one_letter_code
_entity_poly.pdbx_strand_id
1 'polypeptide(L)'
;MKIAVIDDNTSICKKITYILSPFEEFQITTFSSIAAYEADECFYDLLLLDIELPDENGIAYIENAPVKHKLVIYISSHEEWMVDSFNPNVIGFIGKNVLEEALLPKVKKAKKYLDNMKQYDFVTMDGNIKVYENSILEIYLDYTSVYLNLQNEKKPIRLNLRSLKELENQKLSDNFIKINRQTIINIQKIQQVLSKEHKVLLINGKEYAVTRGFWKDFIIRYQAKRYLYD
;
A
#
# COMPACT_ATOMS: atom_id res chain seq x y z
N MET A 1 15.87 -4.84 3.02
CA MET A 1 14.66 -4.00 3.08
C MET A 1 15.11 -2.56 3.12
N LYS A 2 14.73 -1.77 2.11
CA LYS A 2 15.06 -0.35 2.03
C LYS A 2 14.07 0.46 2.86
N ILE A 3 14.56 1.26 3.81
CA ILE A 3 13.76 2.04 4.75
C ILE A 3 14.07 3.52 4.53
N ALA A 4 13.06 4.31 4.19
CA ALA A 4 13.14 5.76 4.24
C ALA A 4 12.68 6.25 5.61
N VAL A 5 13.36 7.27 6.14
CA VAL A 5 12.96 7.98 7.36
C VAL A 5 12.82 9.45 7.02
N ILE A 6 11.65 10.04 7.25
CA ILE A 6 11.42 11.47 7.04
C ILE A 6 11.08 12.09 8.40
N ASP A 7 11.98 12.91 8.92
CA ASP A 7 11.82 13.65 10.18
C ASP A 7 12.78 14.84 10.15
N ASP A 8 12.29 16.05 10.40
CA ASP A 8 13.11 17.28 10.42
C ASP A 8 14.04 17.34 11.64
N ASN A 9 13.73 16.56 12.69
CA ASN A 9 14.58 16.38 13.85
C ASN A 9 15.68 15.34 13.58
N THR A 10 16.87 15.86 13.27
CA THR A 10 18.07 15.03 13.03
C THR A 10 18.42 14.09 14.20
N SER A 11 18.03 14.39 15.44
CA SER A 11 18.26 13.50 16.58
C SER A 11 17.37 12.25 16.51
N ILE A 12 16.12 12.40 16.06
CA ILE A 12 15.22 11.27 15.84
C ILE A 12 15.72 10.40 14.69
N CYS A 13 16.10 11.00 13.56
CA CYS A 13 16.72 10.28 12.44
C CYS A 13 17.95 9.46 12.87
N LYS A 14 18.85 10.07 13.66
CA LYS A 14 20.04 9.38 14.20
C LYS A 14 19.65 8.25 15.15
N LYS A 15 18.66 8.46 16.00
CA LYS A 15 18.16 7.45 16.95
C LYS A 15 17.57 6.25 16.24
N ILE A 16 16.70 6.47 15.25
CA ILE A 16 16.14 5.42 14.39
C ILE A 16 17.25 4.64 13.70
N THR A 17 18.20 5.37 13.09
CA THR A 17 19.36 4.77 12.41
C THR A 17 20.17 3.92 13.37
N TYR A 18 20.48 4.42 14.57
CA TYR A 18 21.23 3.69 15.59
C TYR A 18 20.52 2.40 16.02
N ILE A 19 19.21 2.44 16.29
CA ILE A 19 18.43 1.27 16.71
C ILE A 19 18.40 0.19 15.60
N LEU A 20 18.32 0.59 14.33
CA LEU A 20 18.15 -0.32 13.21
C LEU A 20 19.46 -0.76 12.54
N SER A 21 20.55 0.00 12.69
CA SER A 21 21.87 -0.29 12.10
C SER A 21 22.51 -1.63 12.48
N PRO A 22 22.27 -2.25 13.66
CA PRO A 22 22.80 -3.56 13.97
C PRO A 22 22.23 -4.70 13.09
N PHE A 23 21.18 -4.43 12.32
CA PHE A 23 20.51 -5.41 11.47
C PHE A 23 20.86 -5.18 10.00
N GLU A 24 21.76 -6.00 9.46
CA GLU A 24 22.28 -5.88 8.08
C GLU A 24 21.19 -5.95 6.99
N GLU A 25 20.04 -6.55 7.31
CA GLU A 25 18.89 -6.63 6.42
C GLU A 25 18.17 -5.29 6.19
N PHE A 26 18.49 -4.24 6.96
CA PHE A 26 17.89 -2.90 6.86
C PHE A 26 18.85 -1.90 6.23
N GLN A 27 18.44 -1.31 5.11
CA GLN A 27 19.15 -0.22 4.44
C GLN A 27 18.41 1.08 4.70
N ILE A 28 18.95 1.97 5.54
CA ILE A 28 18.25 3.16 6.03
C ILE A 28 18.73 4.39 5.26
N THR A 29 17.79 5.19 4.77
CA THR A 29 18.04 6.52 4.19
C THR A 29 17.18 7.54 4.94
N THR A 30 17.80 8.62 5.41
CA THR A 30 17.12 9.66 6.18
C THR A 30 16.94 10.91 5.34
N PHE A 31 15.80 11.57 5.46
CA PHE A 31 15.42 12.80 4.79
C PHE A 31 14.91 13.80 5.83
N SER A 32 15.26 15.08 5.67
CA SER A 32 14.83 16.15 6.58
C SER A 32 13.52 16.82 6.17
N SER A 33 12.90 16.39 5.07
CA SER A 33 11.67 16.97 4.51
C SER A 33 11.05 16.01 3.49
N ILE A 34 9.77 16.19 3.19
CA ILE A 34 9.07 15.49 2.10
C ILE A 34 9.71 15.85 0.76
N ALA A 35 10.03 17.13 0.54
CA ALA A 35 10.65 17.57 -0.72
C ALA A 35 11.98 16.84 -1.02
N ALA A 36 12.83 16.65 -0.01
CA ALA A 36 14.08 15.89 -0.14
C ALA A 36 13.81 14.41 -0.42
N TYR A 37 12.81 13.82 0.23
CA TYR A 37 12.37 12.47 -0.06
C TYR A 37 11.87 12.35 -1.49
N GLU A 38 11.05 13.27 -2.00
CA GLU A 38 10.49 13.20 -3.36
C GLU A 38 11.57 13.32 -4.45
N ALA A 39 12.58 14.15 -4.24
CA ALA A 39 13.68 14.38 -5.18
C ALA A 39 14.62 13.17 -5.36
N ASP A 40 14.64 12.23 -4.40
CA ASP A 40 15.40 10.99 -4.54
C ASP A 40 14.82 10.11 -5.68
N GLU A 41 15.57 9.20 -6.29
CA GLU A 41 15.01 8.32 -7.34
C GLU A 41 14.77 6.88 -6.84
N CYS A 42 15.04 6.61 -5.56
CA CYS A 42 14.90 5.28 -4.99
C CYS A 42 13.45 4.95 -4.63
N PHE A 43 13.11 3.68 -4.79
CA PHE A 43 11.91 3.09 -4.21
C PHE A 43 12.25 2.41 -2.88
N TYR A 44 11.38 2.60 -1.90
CA TYR A 44 11.53 2.09 -0.54
C TYR A 44 10.52 0.98 -0.24
N ASP A 45 10.89 0.09 0.65
CA ASP A 45 9.98 -0.95 1.14
C ASP A 45 9.12 -0.42 2.30
N LEU A 46 9.72 0.39 3.18
CA LEU A 46 9.06 0.97 4.34
C LEU A 46 9.42 2.45 4.45
N LEU A 47 8.42 3.28 4.71
CA LEU A 47 8.57 4.68 5.06
C LEU A 47 8.23 4.87 6.55
N LEU A 48 9.20 5.36 7.32
CA LEU A 48 9.02 5.86 8.67
C LEU A 48 8.83 7.39 8.57
N LEU A 49 7.64 7.89 8.86
CA LEU A 49 7.26 9.26 8.55
C LEU A 49 6.83 10.01 9.79
N ASP A 50 7.47 11.15 10.04
CA ASP A 50 6.94 12.14 10.97
C ASP A 50 5.63 12.73 10.45
N ILE A 51 4.65 12.88 11.34
CA ILE A 51 3.38 13.53 11.01
C ILE A 51 3.56 15.05 10.99
N GLU A 52 4.41 15.57 11.87
CA GLU A 52 4.58 17.00 12.08
C GLU A 52 5.82 17.51 11.37
N LEU A 53 5.74 17.59 10.04
CA LEU A 53 6.82 18.17 9.24
C LEU A 53 6.57 19.66 8.95
N PRO A 54 7.64 20.47 8.81
CA PRO A 54 7.52 21.91 8.53
C PRO A 54 6.90 22.25 7.17
N ASP A 55 7.05 21.36 6.19
CA ASP A 55 6.61 21.55 4.81
C ASP A 55 5.16 21.11 4.59
N GLU A 56 4.80 19.90 5.03
CA GLU A 56 3.45 19.36 4.89
C GLU A 56 3.15 18.34 6.01
N ASN A 57 1.89 18.24 6.45
CA ASN A 57 1.49 17.21 7.40
C ASN A 57 1.67 15.80 6.78
N GLY A 58 2.37 14.90 7.49
CA GLY A 58 2.69 13.58 6.98
C GLY A 58 1.47 12.72 6.61
N ILE A 59 0.32 12.90 7.28
CA ILE A 59 -0.93 12.22 6.90
C ILE A 59 -1.43 12.74 5.56
N ALA A 60 -1.53 14.07 5.41
CA ALA A 60 -1.98 14.71 4.17
C ALA A 60 -1.07 14.35 2.98
N TYR A 61 0.25 14.27 3.23
CA TYR A 61 1.21 13.80 2.25
C TYR A 61 0.86 12.38 1.79
N ILE A 62 0.71 11.42 2.71
CA ILE A 62 0.45 10.01 2.37
C ILE A 62 -0.88 9.81 1.64
N GLU A 63 -1.90 10.64 1.87
CA GLU A 63 -3.15 10.60 1.10
C GLU A 63 -2.95 10.90 -0.38
N ASN A 64 -1.97 11.73 -0.73
CA ASN A 64 -1.71 12.18 -2.10
C ASN A 64 -0.36 11.69 -2.65
N ALA A 65 0.42 10.97 -1.85
CA ALA A 65 1.82 10.70 -2.13
C ALA A 65 1.99 9.83 -3.39
N PRO A 66 3.01 10.12 -4.21
CA PRO A 66 3.44 9.20 -5.25
C PRO A 66 3.89 7.87 -4.64
N VAL A 67 3.74 6.79 -5.40
CA VAL A 67 3.96 5.43 -4.88
C VAL A 67 5.44 5.07 -4.86
N LYS A 68 6.16 5.66 -3.91
CA LYS A 68 7.61 5.51 -3.74
C LYS A 68 7.98 4.63 -2.53
N HIS A 69 6.98 4.17 -1.79
CA HIS A 69 7.11 3.24 -0.68
C HIS A 69 5.98 2.20 -0.70
N LYS A 70 6.23 1.00 -0.17
CA LYS A 70 5.21 -0.06 -0.11
C LYS A 70 4.34 0.04 1.15
N LEU A 71 4.96 0.42 2.27
CA LEU A 71 4.33 0.48 3.59
C LEU A 71 4.75 1.75 4.32
N VAL A 72 3.90 2.23 5.23
CA VAL A 72 4.13 3.40 6.07
C VAL A 72 3.96 3.02 7.54
N ILE A 73 4.86 3.54 8.39
CA ILE A 73 4.65 3.63 9.83
C ILE A 73 4.84 5.09 10.22
N TYR A 74 3.81 5.69 10.83
CA TYR A 74 3.95 7.04 11.36
C TYR A 74 4.75 7.04 12.65
N ILE A 75 5.50 8.12 12.83
CA ILE A 75 6.22 8.43 14.06
C ILE A 75 5.74 9.81 14.50
N SER A 76 5.22 9.98 15.70
CA SER A 76 4.72 11.29 16.15
C SER A 76 4.87 11.49 17.65
N SER A 77 4.97 12.74 18.08
CA SER A 77 4.91 13.12 19.49
C SER A 77 3.47 13.11 20.05
N HIS A 78 2.48 13.04 19.17
CA HIS A 78 1.07 13.27 19.46
C HIS A 78 0.24 12.01 19.13
N GLU A 79 -0.27 11.35 20.17
CA GLU A 79 -1.00 10.08 20.06
C GLU A 79 -2.40 10.25 19.43
N GLU A 80 -2.97 11.45 19.50
CA GLU A 80 -4.28 11.80 18.97
C GLU A 80 -4.42 11.55 17.45
N TRP A 81 -3.31 11.62 16.70
CA TRP A 81 -3.29 11.40 15.26
C TRP A 81 -3.50 9.94 14.82
N MET A 82 -3.51 8.98 15.76
CA MET A 82 -3.75 7.57 15.46
C MET A 82 -5.12 7.31 14.81
N VAL A 83 -6.10 8.20 15.03
CA VAL A 83 -7.50 8.01 14.58
C VAL A 83 -7.70 8.41 13.12
N ASP A 84 -6.87 9.30 12.57
CA ASP A 84 -7.15 9.99 11.31
C ASP A 84 -6.52 9.35 10.06
N SER A 85 -5.69 8.32 10.20
CA SER A 85 -5.04 7.69 9.04
C SER A 85 -5.87 6.52 8.47
N PHE A 86 -6.62 6.77 7.39
CA PHE A 86 -7.31 5.72 6.63
C PHE A 86 -6.52 5.14 5.44
N ASN A 87 -5.22 5.45 5.29
CA ASN A 87 -4.45 4.95 4.15
C ASN A 87 -4.10 3.46 4.32
N PRO A 88 -4.43 2.60 3.34
CA PRO A 88 -4.23 1.15 3.47
C PRO A 88 -2.76 0.69 3.46
N ASN A 89 -1.83 1.56 3.03
CA ASN A 89 -0.39 1.25 3.11
C ASN A 89 0.18 1.57 4.49
N VAL A 90 -0.58 2.26 5.36
CA VAL A 90 -0.19 2.52 6.75
C VAL A 90 -0.44 1.27 7.59
N ILE A 91 0.63 0.74 8.17
CA ILE A 91 0.60 -0.51 8.94
C ILE A 91 0.91 -0.31 10.42
N GLY A 92 1.07 0.94 10.85
CA GLY A 92 1.23 1.25 12.26
C GLY A 92 1.63 2.69 12.55
N PHE A 93 1.64 2.96 13.84
CA PHE A 93 2.03 4.22 14.44
C PHE A 93 3.00 3.97 15.60
N ILE A 94 3.96 4.87 15.82
CA ILE A 94 4.90 4.85 16.95
C ILE A 94 4.92 6.22 17.60
N GLY A 95 4.63 6.29 18.89
CA GLY A 95 4.89 7.49 19.68
C GLY A 95 6.39 7.72 19.86
N LYS A 96 6.88 8.95 19.67
CA LYS A 96 8.30 9.30 19.85
C LYS A 96 8.78 9.04 21.30
N ASN A 97 7.86 9.12 22.27
CA ASN A 97 8.06 8.75 23.68
C ASN A 97 8.43 7.26 23.89
N VAL A 98 7.96 6.36 23.03
CA VAL A 98 8.16 4.89 23.11
C VAL A 98 8.97 4.35 21.93
N LEU A 99 9.69 5.22 21.22
CA LEU A 99 10.37 4.86 19.97
C LEU A 99 11.37 3.70 20.13
N GLU A 100 12.15 3.68 21.22
CA GLU A 100 13.19 2.66 21.43
C GLU A 100 12.62 1.25 21.56
N GLU A 101 11.52 1.11 22.31
CA GLU A 101 10.87 -0.17 22.56
C GLU A 101 10.00 -0.64 21.39
N ALA A 102 9.35 0.30 20.69
CA ALA A 102 8.36 -0.03 19.68
C ALA A 102 8.92 -0.19 18.25
N LEU A 103 10.05 0.46 17.93
CA LEU A 103 10.55 0.56 16.55
C LEU A 103 10.91 -0.80 15.97
N LEU A 104 11.83 -1.54 16.59
CA LEU A 104 12.32 -2.80 16.05
C LEU A 104 11.20 -3.86 15.89
N PRO A 105 10.32 -4.10 16.88
CA PRO A 105 9.21 -5.02 16.72
C PRO A 105 8.30 -4.67 15.53
N LYS A 106 7.96 -3.39 15.33
CA LYS A 106 7.10 -2.97 14.22
C LYS A 106 7.80 -3.06 12.87
N VAL A 107 9.07 -2.66 12.77
CA VAL A 107 9.87 -2.81 11.54
C VAL A 107 10.03 -4.29 11.16
N LYS A 108 10.26 -5.18 12.13
CA LYS A 108 10.29 -6.64 11.88
C LYS A 108 8.94 -7.18 11.44
N LYS A 109 7.83 -6.70 12.02
CA LYS A 109 6.48 -7.06 11.57
C LYS A 109 6.23 -6.60 10.13
N ALA A 110 6.62 -5.38 9.78
CA ALA A 110 6.57 -4.84 8.43
C ALA A 110 7.39 -5.70 7.45
N LYS A 111 8.63 -6.04 7.81
CA LYS A 111 9.49 -6.94 7.03
C LYS A 111 8.82 -8.29 6.81
N LYS A 112 8.31 -8.94 7.88
CA LYS A 112 7.61 -10.21 7.76
C LYS A 112 6.39 -10.12 6.84
N TYR A 113 5.65 -9.01 6.90
CA TYR A 113 4.53 -8.76 6.00
C TYR A 113 5.00 -8.68 4.54
N LEU A 114 6.08 -7.96 4.26
CA LEU A 114 6.68 -7.85 2.93
C LEU A 114 7.25 -9.18 2.43
N ASP A 115 7.94 -9.95 3.29
CA ASP A 115 8.55 -11.23 2.92
C ASP A 115 7.47 -12.28 2.59
N ASN A 116 6.31 -12.22 3.26
CA ASN A 116 5.16 -13.07 2.98
C ASN A 116 4.23 -12.49 1.91
N MET A 117 4.57 -11.33 1.33
CA MET A 117 3.75 -10.69 0.33
C MET A 117 3.76 -11.54 -0.93
N LYS A 118 2.57 -12.02 -1.31
CA LYS A 118 2.42 -12.89 -2.47
C LYS A 118 2.84 -12.15 -3.74
N GLN A 119 3.59 -12.84 -4.58
CA GLN A 119 3.91 -12.39 -5.93
C GLN A 119 3.10 -13.19 -6.94
N TYR A 120 2.77 -12.53 -8.04
CA TYR A 120 2.14 -13.14 -9.21
C TYR A 120 3.08 -13.04 -10.40
N ASP A 121 3.20 -14.13 -11.13
CA ASP A 121 3.83 -14.17 -12.44
C ASP A 121 2.74 -13.93 -13.50
N PHE A 122 2.81 -12.79 -14.19
CA PHE A 122 1.90 -12.46 -15.28
C PHE A 122 2.63 -12.53 -16.62
N VAL A 123 1.96 -13.15 -17.59
CA VAL A 123 2.42 -13.14 -18.98
C VAL A 123 1.82 -11.89 -19.65
N THR A 124 2.67 -11.01 -20.15
CA THR A 124 2.27 -9.81 -20.90
C THR A 124 2.55 -10.00 -22.38
N MET A 125 2.24 -9.00 -23.20
CA MET A 125 2.62 -8.98 -24.62
C MET A 125 4.14 -8.90 -24.82
N ASP A 126 4.87 -8.33 -23.85
CA ASP A 126 6.31 -8.04 -23.93
C ASP A 126 7.17 -9.03 -23.12
N GLY A 127 6.55 -10.05 -22.52
CA GLY A 127 7.22 -11.06 -21.71
C GLY A 127 6.59 -11.25 -20.33
N ASN A 128 7.27 -12.03 -19.48
CA ASN A 128 6.79 -12.31 -18.13
C ASN A 128 7.22 -11.23 -17.15
N ILE A 129 6.29 -10.78 -16.30
CA ILE A 129 6.56 -9.84 -15.22
C ILE A 129 6.22 -10.48 -13.87
N LYS A 130 7.03 -10.17 -12.85
CA LYS A 130 6.74 -10.47 -11.45
C LYS A 130 6.15 -9.24 -10.79
N VAL A 131 4.97 -9.39 -10.21
CA VAL A 131 4.25 -8.28 -9.58
C VAL A 131 3.88 -8.66 -8.16
N TYR A 132 4.14 -7.75 -7.22
CA TYR A 132 3.71 -7.90 -5.83
C TYR A 132 2.21 -7.66 -5.72
N GLU A 133 1.51 -8.48 -4.94
CA GLU A 133 0.07 -8.34 -4.71
C GLU A 133 -0.34 -6.92 -4.30
N ASN A 134 0.42 -6.31 -3.39
CA ASN A 134 0.13 -4.97 -2.88
C ASN A 134 0.39 -3.85 -3.91
N SER A 135 1.03 -4.12 -5.05
CA SER A 135 1.12 -3.10 -6.11
C SER A 135 -0.07 -3.18 -7.07
N ILE A 136 -0.89 -4.23 -7.02
CA ILE A 136 -2.02 -4.43 -7.92
C ILE A 136 -3.23 -3.67 -7.38
N LEU A 137 -3.73 -2.73 -8.18
CA LEU A 137 -4.98 -2.01 -7.90
C LEU A 137 -6.18 -2.83 -8.37
N GLU A 138 -6.11 -3.26 -9.63
CA GLU A 138 -7.22 -3.89 -10.34
C GLU A 138 -6.71 -4.70 -11.53
N ILE A 139 -7.52 -5.68 -11.92
CA ILE A 139 -7.38 -6.42 -13.16
C ILE A 139 -8.73 -6.38 -13.87
N TYR A 140 -8.76 -5.90 -15.10
CA TYR A 140 -10.02 -5.68 -15.81
C TYR A 140 -9.97 -6.15 -17.26
N LEU A 141 -11.13 -6.52 -17.78
CA LEU A 141 -11.36 -6.84 -19.18
C LEU A 141 -11.87 -5.60 -19.90
N ASP A 142 -11.14 -5.14 -20.90
CA ASP A 142 -11.61 -4.13 -21.84
C ASP A 142 -11.65 -4.73 -23.25
N TYR A 143 -12.85 -4.74 -23.83
CA TYR A 143 -13.19 -5.54 -25.01
C TYR A 143 -12.74 -7.00 -24.90
N THR A 144 -11.67 -7.37 -25.61
CA THR A 144 -11.12 -8.73 -25.69
C THR A 144 -9.80 -8.88 -24.96
N SER A 145 -9.33 -7.83 -24.28
CA SER A 145 -8.00 -7.77 -23.67
C SER A 145 -8.09 -7.56 -22.18
N VAL A 146 -7.27 -8.30 -21.45
CA VAL A 146 -7.15 -8.18 -19.99
C VAL A 146 -6.01 -7.22 -19.68
N TYR A 147 -6.26 -6.29 -18.75
CA TYR A 147 -5.32 -5.28 -18.32
C TYR A 147 -5.09 -5.38 -16.82
N LEU A 148 -3.83 -5.24 -16.43
CA LEU A 148 -3.35 -5.15 -15.06
C LEU A 148 -2.99 -3.69 -14.78
N ASN A 149 -3.62 -3.11 -13.77
CA ASN A 149 -3.30 -1.75 -13.35
C ASN A 149 -2.51 -1.80 -12.03
N LEU A 150 -1.36 -1.16 -12.01
CA LEU A 150 -0.46 -1.14 -10.87
C LEU A 150 -0.39 0.27 -10.27
N GLN A 151 -0.20 0.35 -8.95
CA GLN A 151 -0.10 1.62 -8.24
C GLN A 151 1.06 2.50 -8.78
N ASN A 152 2.16 1.87 -9.20
CA ASN A 152 3.39 2.56 -9.63
C ASN A 152 3.46 2.79 -11.14
N GLU A 153 2.45 2.37 -11.91
CA GLU A 153 2.47 2.45 -13.37
C GLU A 153 1.46 3.49 -13.87
N LYS A 154 1.92 4.39 -14.75
CA LYS A 154 1.03 5.41 -15.34
C LYS A 154 0.05 4.81 -16.35
N LYS A 155 0.38 3.64 -16.91
CA LYS A 155 -0.42 2.98 -17.95
C LYS A 155 -0.72 1.53 -17.55
N PRO A 156 -1.94 1.05 -17.79
CA PRO A 156 -2.27 -0.36 -17.59
C PRO A 156 -1.42 -1.26 -18.48
N ILE A 157 -0.97 -2.38 -17.92
CA ILE A 157 -0.19 -3.40 -18.62
C ILE A 157 -1.15 -4.41 -19.24
N ARG A 158 -1.04 -4.65 -20.55
CA ARG A 158 -1.85 -5.66 -21.24
C ARG A 158 -1.31 -7.07 -20.94
N LEU A 159 -2.17 -7.91 -20.38
CA LEU A 159 -1.88 -9.32 -20.12
C LEU A 159 -2.21 -10.16 -21.36
N ASN A 160 -1.40 -11.19 -21.59
CA ASN A 160 -1.65 -12.21 -22.61
C ASN A 160 -2.66 -13.25 -22.08
N LEU A 161 -3.88 -12.78 -21.82
CA LEU A 161 -5.02 -13.57 -21.34
C LEU A 161 -6.24 -13.22 -22.20
N ARG A 162 -7.09 -14.22 -22.46
CA ARG A 162 -8.30 -14.01 -23.28
C ARG A 162 -9.52 -13.68 -22.42
N SER A 163 -9.47 -14.00 -21.13
CA SER A 163 -10.59 -13.75 -20.21
C SER A 163 -10.12 -13.63 -18.76
N LEU A 164 -10.90 -12.94 -17.92
CA LEU A 164 -10.67 -12.91 -16.47
C LEU A 164 -10.85 -14.28 -15.81
N LYS A 165 -11.57 -15.21 -16.45
CA LYS A 165 -11.74 -16.58 -15.96
C LYS A 165 -10.39 -17.32 -15.92
N GLU A 166 -9.48 -17.01 -16.84
CA GLU A 166 -8.14 -17.59 -16.83
C GLU A 166 -7.31 -17.15 -15.61
N LEU A 167 -7.60 -15.98 -15.02
CA LEU A 167 -6.99 -15.54 -13.76
C LEU A 167 -7.49 -16.33 -12.55
N GLU A 168 -8.71 -16.90 -12.60
CA GLU A 168 -9.22 -17.73 -11.51
C GLU A 168 -8.31 -18.96 -11.29
N ASN A 169 -7.66 -19.45 -12.35
CA ASN A 169 -6.67 -20.53 -12.28
C ASN A 169 -5.36 -20.12 -11.61
N GLN A 170 -4.99 -18.83 -11.64
CA GLN A 170 -3.79 -18.32 -10.95
C GLN A 170 -3.96 -18.27 -9.43
N LYS A 171 -5.16 -18.59 -8.90
CA LYS A 171 -5.47 -18.58 -7.47
C LYS A 171 -5.04 -17.26 -6.82
N LEU A 172 -5.61 -16.15 -7.31
CA LEU A 172 -5.52 -14.86 -6.63
C LEU A 172 -5.92 -15.03 -5.16
N SER A 173 -5.26 -14.31 -4.26
CA SER A 173 -5.54 -14.37 -2.82
C SER A 173 -6.95 -13.83 -2.50
N ASP A 174 -7.37 -14.03 -1.26
CA ASP A 174 -8.61 -13.47 -0.73
C ASP A 174 -8.59 -11.93 -0.61
N ASN A 175 -7.52 -11.26 -1.03
CA ASN A 175 -7.50 -9.80 -1.18
C ASN A 175 -8.10 -9.36 -2.52
N PHE A 176 -8.25 -10.26 -3.51
CA PHE A 176 -8.87 -9.91 -4.79
C PHE A 176 -10.34 -10.29 -4.83
N ILE A 177 -11.16 -9.35 -5.30
CA ILE A 177 -12.61 -9.55 -5.39
C ILE A 177 -13.17 -9.05 -6.71
N LYS A 178 -14.03 -9.87 -7.29
CA LYS A 178 -14.75 -9.53 -8.52
C LYS A 178 -15.94 -8.65 -8.16
N ILE A 179 -16.03 -7.46 -8.74
CA ILE A 179 -17.09 -6.49 -8.45
C ILE A 179 -18.14 -6.42 -9.57
N ASN A 180 -17.77 -6.89 -10.76
CA ASN A 180 -18.64 -7.05 -11.91
C ASN A 180 -18.02 -8.10 -12.87
N ARG A 181 -18.64 -8.33 -14.04
CA ARG A 181 -18.16 -9.35 -15.00
C ARG A 181 -16.77 -9.06 -15.59
N GLN A 182 -16.35 -7.80 -15.58
CA GLN A 182 -15.16 -7.27 -16.24
C GLN A 182 -14.09 -6.73 -15.28
N THR A 183 -14.30 -6.75 -13.95
CA THR A 183 -13.35 -6.11 -13.04
C THR A 183 -13.16 -6.92 -11.76
N ILE A 184 -11.89 -7.14 -11.42
CA ILE A 184 -11.41 -7.64 -10.13
C ILE A 184 -10.59 -6.50 -9.50
N ILE A 185 -10.86 -6.18 -8.25
CA ILE A 185 -10.12 -5.16 -7.50
C ILE A 185 -9.39 -5.78 -6.31
N ASN A 186 -8.33 -5.13 -5.85
CA ASN A 186 -7.69 -5.46 -4.59
C ASN A 186 -8.42 -4.73 -3.44
N ILE A 187 -8.95 -5.49 -2.47
CA ILE A 187 -9.66 -5.00 -1.29
C ILE A 187 -8.78 -4.07 -0.45
N GLN A 188 -7.47 -4.37 -0.37
CA GLN A 188 -6.51 -3.53 0.34
C GLN A 188 -6.27 -2.18 -0.37
N LYS A 189 -6.81 -1.96 -1.56
CA LYS A 189 -6.64 -0.71 -2.31
C LYS A 189 -7.92 0.12 -2.37
N ILE A 190 -8.91 -0.24 -1.56
CA ILE A 190 -10.15 0.51 -1.40
C ILE A 190 -9.92 1.64 -0.40
N GLN A 191 -10.08 2.87 -0.87
CA GLN A 191 -10.10 4.07 -0.04
C GLN A 191 -11.46 4.23 0.65
N GLN A 192 -12.55 4.06 -0.08
CA GLN A 192 -13.90 4.27 0.45
C GLN A 192 -14.92 3.32 -0.17
N VAL A 193 -15.91 2.89 0.62
CA VAL A 193 -17.09 2.17 0.15
C VAL A 193 -18.32 3.07 0.29
N LEU A 194 -18.96 3.38 -0.83
CA LEU A 194 -20.20 4.16 -0.91
C LEU A 194 -21.40 3.21 -0.91
N SER A 195 -21.73 2.69 0.26
CA SER A 195 -22.70 1.59 0.41
C SER A 195 -24.10 1.90 -0.12
N LYS A 196 -24.54 3.16 -0.10
CA LYS A 196 -25.86 3.55 -0.63
C LYS A 196 -25.93 3.50 -2.16
N GLU A 197 -24.81 3.71 -2.83
CA GLU A 197 -24.71 3.75 -4.30
C GLU A 197 -24.18 2.42 -4.88
N HIS A 198 -23.83 1.46 -4.03
CA HIS A 198 -23.10 0.25 -4.39
C HIS A 198 -21.81 0.56 -5.15
N LYS A 199 -21.04 1.55 -4.68
CA LYS A 199 -19.78 1.93 -5.32
C LYS A 199 -18.59 1.82 -4.38
N VAL A 200 -17.42 1.74 -4.98
CA VAL A 200 -16.12 1.72 -4.29
C VAL A 200 -15.18 2.71 -4.95
N LEU A 201 -14.42 3.43 -4.13
CA LEU A 201 -13.35 4.32 -4.55
C LEU A 201 -12.02 3.64 -4.22
N LEU A 202 -11.16 3.46 -5.22
CA LEU A 202 -9.80 2.98 -5.02
C LEU A 202 -8.86 4.16 -4.70
N ILE A 203 -7.71 3.87 -4.09
CA ILE A 203 -6.70 4.87 -3.71
C ILE A 203 -6.11 5.69 -4.88
N ASN A 204 -6.34 5.26 -6.13
CA ASN A 204 -5.96 6.04 -7.31
C ASN A 204 -7.08 7.00 -7.77
N GLY A 205 -8.12 7.19 -6.96
CA GLY A 205 -9.28 8.03 -7.27
C GLY A 205 -10.29 7.40 -8.24
N LYS A 206 -10.08 6.16 -8.71
CA LYS A 206 -11.00 5.51 -9.64
C LYS A 206 -12.20 4.93 -8.91
N GLU A 207 -13.39 5.30 -9.36
CA GLU A 207 -14.67 4.83 -8.82
C GLU A 207 -15.23 3.67 -9.65
N TYR A 208 -15.78 2.68 -8.96
CA TYR A 208 -16.45 1.54 -9.58
C TYR A 208 -17.82 1.26 -8.99
N ALA A 209 -18.78 0.97 -9.87
CA ALA A 209 -20.02 0.32 -9.49
C ALA A 209 -19.81 -1.17 -9.26
N VAL A 210 -20.24 -1.64 -8.10
CA VAL A 210 -20.33 -3.06 -7.77
C VAL A 210 -21.73 -3.54 -8.14
N THR A 211 -21.80 -4.42 -9.12
CA THR A 211 -23.10 -4.88 -9.64
C THR A 211 -23.85 -5.72 -8.61
N ARG A 212 -25.19 -5.67 -8.64
CA ARG A 212 -26.06 -6.28 -7.60
C ARG A 212 -25.71 -7.74 -7.26
N GLY A 213 -25.36 -8.54 -8.25
CA GLY A 213 -24.98 -9.95 -8.05
C GLY A 213 -23.68 -10.17 -7.28
N PHE A 214 -22.80 -9.16 -7.22
CA PHE A 214 -21.51 -9.23 -6.53
C PHE A 214 -21.50 -8.46 -5.20
N TRP A 215 -22.47 -7.57 -4.97
CA TRP A 215 -22.48 -6.67 -3.80
C TRP A 215 -22.47 -7.40 -2.46
N LYS A 216 -23.27 -8.46 -2.32
CA LYS A 216 -23.38 -9.21 -1.06
C LYS A 216 -22.05 -9.86 -0.68
N ASP A 217 -21.41 -10.56 -1.62
CA ASP A 217 -20.10 -11.17 -1.41
C ASP A 217 -19.03 -10.10 -1.13
N PHE A 218 -19.08 -9.01 -1.90
CA PHE A 218 -18.19 -7.87 -1.74
C PHE A 218 -18.20 -7.31 -0.31
N ILE A 219 -19.37 -6.96 0.23
CA ILE A 219 -19.47 -6.38 1.57
C ILE A 219 -18.98 -7.36 2.65
N ILE A 220 -19.34 -8.65 2.54
CA ILE A 220 -18.93 -9.66 3.52
C ILE A 220 -17.40 -9.76 3.58
N ARG A 221 -16.75 -9.89 2.41
CA ARG A 221 -15.29 -10.02 2.33
C ARG A 221 -14.56 -8.74 2.70
N TYR A 222 -15.10 -7.58 2.31
CA TYR A 222 -14.55 -6.27 2.68
C TYR A 222 -14.55 -6.08 4.21
N GLN A 223 -15.69 -6.35 4.86
CA GLN A 223 -15.81 -6.23 6.32
C GLN A 223 -14.86 -7.20 7.03
N ALA A 224 -14.83 -8.47 6.63
CA ALA A 224 -13.94 -9.47 7.23
C ALA A 224 -12.45 -9.06 7.16
N LYS A 225 -12.03 -8.34 6.11
CA LYS A 225 -10.65 -7.87 5.97
C LYS A 225 -10.35 -6.61 6.76
N ARG A 226 -11.33 -5.71 6.94
CA ARG A 226 -11.14 -4.48 7.70
C ARG A 226 -10.91 -4.75 9.19
N TYR A 227 -11.71 -5.65 9.80
CA TYR A 227 -11.60 -6.00 11.23
C TYR A 227 -10.40 -6.89 11.59
N LEU A 228 -9.55 -7.29 10.64
CA LEU A 228 -8.32 -8.05 10.93
C LEU A 228 -7.12 -7.13 11.24
N TYR A 229 -7.27 -5.83 11.04
CA TYR A 229 -6.21 -4.83 11.23
C TYR A 229 -6.54 -3.80 12.33
N ASP A 230 -7.72 -3.90 12.94
CA ASP A 230 -8.11 -3.22 14.20
C ASP A 230 -7.82 -4.16 15.39
#